data_AF-A0AAN0J4I2-F1
#
_entry.id   AF-A0AAN0J4I2-F1
#
_cell.length_a   1.000
_cell.length_b   1.000
_cell.length_c   1.000
_cell.angle_alpha   90.00
_cell.angle_beta   90.00
_cell.angle_gamma   90.00
#
_symmetry.space_group_name_H-M   'P 1'
#
loop_
_entity.id
_entity.type
_entity.pdbx_description
1 polymer ?
#
loop_
_entity_poly.entity_id
_entity_poly.type
_entity_poly.pdbx_seq_one_letter_code
_entity_poly.pdbx_strand_id
1 'polypeptide(L)'
;MQFTLSMKGHEYEKENVTLHFSGMEPANVTFYTNSIKDDDKNHGVHVEKQLDVTNLDQVILLLTNNYYDISAWERLCLSLGLYKHTLNTIQIEKKNDVFSALIECLHKWLLRNDKVDDKGGPTLTSLKNALRENGQKAVAENIMKF
;
A
#
# COMPACT_ATOMS: atom_id res chain seq x y z
N MET A 1 -18.71 -0.08 -30.38
CA MET A 1 -18.06 -0.77 -29.24
C MET A 1 -18.90 -0.52 -28.00
N GLN A 2 -19.07 -1.52 -27.13
CA GLN A 2 -19.86 -1.36 -25.90
C GLN A 2 -19.04 -1.73 -24.67
N PHE A 3 -19.22 -0.96 -23.60
CA PHE A 3 -18.66 -1.25 -22.28
C PHE A 3 -19.80 -1.27 -21.28
N THR A 4 -19.88 -2.34 -20.49
CA THR A 4 -20.88 -2.48 -19.43
C THR A 4 -20.18 -2.39 -18.08
N LEU A 5 -20.51 -1.35 -17.32
CA LEU A 5 -20.14 -1.23 -15.92
C LEU A 5 -21.23 -1.91 -15.10
N SER A 6 -20.83 -2.81 -14.22
CA SER A 6 -21.75 -3.50 -13.33
C SER A 6 -21.40 -3.17 -11.89
N MET A 7 -22.37 -2.64 -11.16
CA MET A 7 -22.21 -2.24 -9.76
C MET A 7 -23.06 -3.17 -8.90
N LYS A 8 -22.46 -3.72 -7.83
CA LYS A 8 -23.16 -4.58 -6.88
C LYS A 8 -22.95 -4.02 -5.48
N GLY A 9 -23.99 -3.42 -4.93
CA GLY A 9 -24.05 -3.04 -3.52
C GLY A 9 -24.35 -4.25 -2.64
N HIS A 10 -24.03 -4.16 -1.36
CA HIS A 10 -24.26 -5.24 -0.38
C HIS A 10 -25.76 -5.47 -0.09
N GLU A 11 -26.64 -4.56 -0.54
CA GLU A 11 -28.07 -4.56 -0.22
C GLU A 11 -29.01 -4.20 -1.39
N TYR A 12 -28.50 -4.05 -2.62
CA TYR A 12 -29.32 -3.65 -3.77
C TYR A 12 -29.11 -4.57 -4.97
N GLU A 13 -30.15 -4.71 -5.80
CA GLU A 13 -30.09 -5.46 -7.05
C GLU A 13 -28.96 -4.91 -7.96
N LYS A 14 -28.38 -5.81 -8.75
CA LYS A 14 -27.23 -5.52 -9.60
C LYS A 14 -27.63 -4.51 -10.69
N GLU A 15 -27.20 -3.26 -10.54
CA GLU A 15 -27.40 -2.24 -11.55
C GLU A 15 -26.29 -2.29 -12.60
N ASN A 16 -26.68 -2.26 -13.88
CA ASN A 16 -25.74 -2.28 -15.00
C ASN A 16 -25.93 -1.02 -15.82
N VAL A 17 -24.85 -0.27 -16.02
CA VAL A 17 -24.81 0.87 -16.93
C VAL A 17 -24.01 0.46 -18.15
N THR A 18 -24.65 0.48 -19.33
CA THR A 18 -23.97 0.15 -20.60
C THR A 18 -23.79 1.41 -21.42
N LEU A 19 -22.54 1.71 -21.76
CA LEU A 19 -22.16 2.81 -22.63
C LEU A 19 -21.92 2.26 -24.03
N HIS A 20 -22.68 2.76 -25.00
CA HIS A 20 -22.53 2.39 -26.41
C HIS A 20 -21.84 3.54 -27.16
N PHE A 21 -20.70 3.24 -27.76
CA PHE A 21 -19.95 4.17 -28.57
C PHE A 21 -20.01 3.75 -30.03
N SER A 22 -20.50 4.66 -30.88
CA SER A 22 -20.54 4.51 -32.34
C SER A 22 -19.41 5.34 -32.93
N GLY A 23 -18.41 4.69 -33.54
CA GLY A 23 -17.22 5.37 -34.08
C GLY A 23 -15.98 4.48 -34.08
N MET A 24 -14.82 5.10 -34.36
CA MET A 24 -13.51 4.45 -34.40
C MET A 24 -13.15 3.83 -33.04
N GLU A 25 -12.51 2.66 -33.07
CA GLU A 25 -12.12 1.90 -31.89
C GLU A 25 -11.02 2.64 -31.10
N PRO A 26 -11.25 3.03 -29.83
CA PRO A 26 -10.25 3.77 -29.07
C PRO A 26 -9.07 2.85 -28.70
N ALA A 27 -7.85 3.36 -28.82
CA ALA A 27 -6.65 2.63 -28.40
C ALA A 27 -6.62 2.43 -26.86
N ASN A 28 -7.10 3.41 -26.10
CA ASN A 28 -7.08 3.41 -24.64
C ASN A 28 -8.42 3.96 -24.10
N VAL A 29 -8.95 3.36 -23.02
CA VAL A 29 -10.14 3.86 -22.31
C VAL A 29 -9.79 4.03 -20.83
N THR A 30 -9.98 5.23 -20.30
CA THR A 30 -9.73 5.58 -18.89
C THR A 30 -11.02 6.04 -18.23
N PHE A 31 -11.32 5.53 -17.03
CA PHE A 31 -12.51 5.90 -16.27
C PHE A 31 -12.11 6.71 -15.04
N TYR A 32 -12.82 7.82 -14.79
CA TYR A 32 -12.69 8.62 -13.58
C TYR A 32 -13.98 8.52 -12.78
N THR A 33 -13.88 8.15 -11.50
CA THR A 33 -15.02 8.15 -10.58
C THR A 33 -14.86 9.30 -9.60
N ASN A 34 -15.88 10.15 -9.47
CA ASN A 34 -15.94 11.07 -8.33
C ASN A 34 -16.27 10.25 -7.08
N SER A 35 -15.59 10.50 -5.96
CA SER A 35 -15.78 9.79 -4.70
C SER A 35 -17.26 9.65 -4.35
N ILE A 36 -17.74 8.41 -4.32
CA ILE A 36 -19.04 8.07 -3.76
C ILE A 36 -18.93 8.34 -2.27
N LYS A 37 -19.76 9.26 -1.75
CA LYS A 37 -19.79 9.57 -0.32
C LYS A 37 -20.57 8.46 0.38
N ASP A 38 -19.86 7.49 0.95
CA ASP A 38 -20.40 6.58 1.95
C ASP A 38 -20.55 7.36 3.27
N ASP A 39 -21.79 7.50 3.75
CA ASP A 39 -22.10 8.13 5.05
C ASP A 39 -22.00 7.12 6.22
N ASP A 40 -21.50 5.90 6.01
CA ASP A 40 -21.33 4.93 7.08
C ASP A 40 -19.90 4.37 7.17
N LYS A 41 -19.49 4.13 8.41
CA LYS A 41 -18.10 4.07 8.86
C LYS A 41 -17.32 2.94 8.17
N ASN A 42 -16.19 3.34 7.59
CA ASN A 42 -14.96 2.55 7.45
C ASN A 42 -14.87 1.54 6.29
N HIS A 43 -15.37 1.82 5.09
CA HIS A 43 -14.92 1.14 3.85
C HIS A 43 -14.96 2.08 2.63
N GLY A 44 -14.42 3.29 2.76
CA GLY A 44 -14.15 4.12 1.58
C GLY A 44 -13.07 3.44 0.74
N VAL A 45 -13.26 3.33 -0.58
CA VAL A 45 -12.14 3.19 -1.53
C VAL A 45 -11.34 4.47 -1.43
N HIS A 46 -10.47 4.50 -0.43
CA HIS A 46 -9.50 5.55 -0.20
C HIS A 46 -8.52 5.39 -1.36
N VAL A 47 -8.60 6.29 -2.36
CA VAL A 47 -7.56 6.41 -3.38
C VAL A 47 -6.33 6.91 -2.65
N GLU A 48 -5.64 5.98 -2.01
CA GLU A 48 -4.50 6.29 -1.18
C GLU A 48 -3.34 6.70 -2.05
N LYS A 49 -2.66 7.74 -1.58
CA LYS A 49 -1.41 8.18 -2.16
C LYS A 49 -0.44 6.99 -2.18
N GLN A 50 -0.18 6.49 -3.39
CA GLN A 50 0.91 5.56 -3.63
C GLN A 50 2.22 6.29 -3.31
N LEU A 51 3.06 5.65 -2.52
CA LEU A 51 4.41 6.07 -2.24
C LEU A 51 5.33 5.45 -3.28
N ASP A 52 6.39 6.17 -3.61
CA ASP A 52 7.46 5.67 -4.47
C ASP A 52 8.81 5.87 -3.78
N VAL A 53 9.89 5.47 -4.45
CA VAL A 53 11.26 5.52 -3.92
C VAL A 53 11.69 6.92 -3.45
N THR A 54 11.08 8.00 -3.96
CA THR A 54 11.36 9.38 -3.52
C THR A 54 10.78 9.69 -2.15
N ASN A 55 9.95 8.81 -1.59
CA ASN A 55 9.38 8.97 -0.25
C ASN A 55 10.14 8.19 0.82
N LEU A 56 11.27 7.56 0.49
CA LEU A 56 12.04 6.72 1.41
C LEU A 56 12.45 7.48 2.68
N ASP A 57 13.04 8.66 2.53
CA ASP A 57 13.46 9.55 3.61
C ASP A 57 12.28 9.98 4.51
N GLN A 58 11.12 10.28 3.90
CA GLN A 58 9.90 10.57 4.66
C GLN A 58 9.45 9.35 5.48
N VAL A 59 9.44 8.15 4.90
CA VAL A 59 9.00 6.92 5.58
C VAL A 59 9.95 6.57 6.73
N ILE A 60 11.26 6.71 6.52
CA ILE A 60 12.26 6.51 7.58
C ILE A 60 12.02 7.50 8.73
N LEU A 61 11.84 8.78 8.42
CA LEU A 61 11.60 9.83 9.41
C LEU A 61 10.33 9.54 10.23
N LEU A 62 9.27 9.07 9.58
CA LEU A 62 8.02 8.68 10.25
C LEU A 62 8.24 7.53 11.24
N LEU A 63 9.00 6.50 10.87
CA LEU A 63 9.29 5.40 11.78
C LEU A 63 10.16 5.84 12.95
N THR A 64 11.23 6.60 12.69
CA THR A 64 12.16 7.05 13.74
C THR A 64 11.52 8.02 14.71
N ASN A 65 10.72 8.98 14.23
CA ASN A 65 10.05 9.96 15.08
C ASN A 65 8.98 9.33 15.99
N ASN A 66 8.49 8.16 15.61
CA ASN A 66 7.50 7.41 16.37
C ASN A 66 8.12 6.30 17.23
N TYR A 67 9.44 6.33 17.45
CA TYR A 67 10.18 5.39 18.29
C TYR A 67 9.96 3.93 17.88
N TYR A 68 9.87 3.69 16.57
CA TYR A 68 9.79 2.34 16.03
C TYR A 68 10.99 1.50 16.49
N ASP A 69 10.71 0.28 16.96
CA ASP A 69 11.74 -0.69 17.30
C ASP A 69 12.41 -1.22 16.02
N ILE A 70 13.56 -0.64 15.67
CA ILE A 70 14.33 -1.02 14.47
C ILE A 70 14.73 -2.50 14.46
N SER A 71 14.82 -3.16 15.62
CA SER A 71 15.15 -4.59 15.68
C SER A 71 14.05 -5.48 15.09
N ALA A 72 12.81 -4.96 15.01
CA ALA A 72 11.67 -5.64 14.44
C ALA A 72 11.57 -5.53 12.90
N TRP A 73 12.57 -4.93 12.23
CA TRP A 73 12.55 -4.68 10.78
C TRP A 73 12.17 -5.92 9.96
N GLU A 74 12.73 -7.10 10.25
CA GLU A 74 12.42 -8.31 9.48
C GLU A 74 10.92 -8.63 9.48
N ARG A 75 10.26 -8.54 10.64
CA ARG A 75 8.85 -8.87 10.77
C ARG A 75 7.97 -7.82 10.07
N LEU A 76 8.36 -6.55 10.15
CA LEU A 76 7.72 -5.47 9.41
C LEU A 76 7.78 -5.75 7.90
N CYS A 77 8.96 -6.05 7.36
CA CYS A 77 9.17 -6.28 5.93
C CYS A 77 8.43 -7.51 5.40
N LEU A 78 8.34 -8.59 6.20
CA LEU A 78 7.51 -9.75 5.85
C LEU A 78 6.03 -9.37 5.72
N SER A 79 5.56 -8.49 6.60
CA SER A 79 4.16 -8.04 6.64
C SER A 79 3.85 -7.10 5.47
N LEU A 80 4.84 -6.29 5.07
CA LEU A 80 4.81 -5.43 3.86
C LEU A 80 4.86 -6.23 2.55
N GLY A 81 5.19 -7.52 2.58
CA GLY A 81 5.15 -8.39 1.41
C GLY A 81 6.52 -8.80 0.87
N LEU A 82 7.63 -8.51 1.55
CA LEU A 82 8.94 -9.05 1.16
C LEU A 82 9.05 -10.52 1.55
N TYR A 83 9.75 -11.31 0.74
CA TYR A 83 10.02 -12.71 1.04
C TYR A 83 11.18 -12.88 2.02
N LYS A 84 11.16 -13.97 2.81
CA LYS A 84 12.24 -14.27 3.76
C LYS A 84 13.61 -14.39 3.08
N HIS A 85 13.67 -14.89 1.85
CA HIS A 85 14.93 -14.97 1.10
C HIS A 85 15.49 -13.57 0.79
N THR A 86 14.64 -12.63 0.37
CA THR A 86 15.00 -11.22 0.16
C THR A 86 15.58 -10.61 1.44
N LEU A 87 14.97 -10.86 2.60
CA LEU A 87 15.45 -10.36 3.88
C LEU A 87 16.80 -10.97 4.29
N ASN A 88 16.99 -12.26 4.06
CA ASN A 88 18.28 -12.92 4.32
C ASN A 88 19.40 -12.30 3.46
N THR A 89 19.11 -12.00 2.18
CA THR A 89 20.05 -11.29 1.30
C THR A 89 20.41 -9.91 1.86
N ILE A 90 19.41 -9.11 2.27
CA ILE A 90 19.64 -7.80 2.90
C ILE A 90 20.53 -7.93 4.14
N GLN A 91 20.24 -8.89 5.01
CA GLN A 91 20.99 -9.09 6.24
C GLN A 91 22.49 -9.38 5.98
N ILE A 92 22.78 -10.19 4.96
CA ILE A 92 24.15 -10.51 4.52
C ILE A 92 24.81 -9.27 3.92
N GLU A 93 24.16 -8.60 2.98
CA GLU A 93 24.71 -7.43 2.27
C GLU A 93 25.00 -6.25 3.19
N LYS A 94 24.15 -6.02 4.20
CA LYS A 94 24.31 -4.94 5.18
C LYS A 94 25.16 -5.33 6.39
N LYS A 95 25.82 -6.49 6.38
CA LYS A 95 26.72 -6.95 7.45
C LYS A 95 26.06 -6.95 8.84
N ASN A 96 24.79 -7.30 8.93
CA ASN A 96 23.98 -7.23 10.15
C ASN A 96 23.78 -5.80 10.74
N ASP A 97 24.04 -4.73 9.99
CA ASP A 97 23.65 -3.38 10.41
C ASP A 97 22.13 -3.23 10.30
N VAL A 98 21.47 -3.20 11.46
CA VAL A 98 19.99 -3.23 11.59
C VAL A 98 19.36 -2.02 10.91
N PHE A 99 19.97 -0.83 11.04
CA PHE A 99 19.41 0.39 10.46
C PHE A 99 19.53 0.39 8.93
N SER A 100 20.69 0.02 8.38
CA SER A 100 20.88 -0.13 6.94
C SER A 100 20.00 -1.23 6.35
N ALA A 101 19.75 -2.31 7.09
CA ALA A 101 18.83 -3.37 6.68
C ALA A 101 17.38 -2.87 6.61
N LEU A 102 16.93 -2.07 7.59
CA LEU A 102 15.63 -1.41 7.54
C LEU A 102 15.50 -0.48 6.33
N ILE A 103 16.50 0.36 6.06
CA ILE A 103 16.50 1.26 4.89
C ILE A 103 16.37 0.47 3.59
N GLU A 104 17.16 -0.58 3.41
CA GLU A 104 17.12 -1.41 2.20
C GLU A 104 15.79 -2.15 2.05
N CYS A 105 15.22 -2.63 3.16
CA CYS A 105 13.89 -3.21 3.13
C CYS A 105 12.84 -2.21 2.64
N LEU A 106 12.81 -1.00 3.22
CA LEU A 106 11.84 0.03 2.83
C LEU A 106 12.04 0.46 1.38
N HIS A 107 13.28 0.53 0.92
CA HIS A 107 13.61 0.78 -0.47
C HIS A 107 13.02 -0.30 -1.40
N LYS A 108 13.20 -1.59 -1.08
CA LYS A 108 12.60 -2.69 -1.86
C LYS A 108 11.07 -2.73 -1.79
N TRP A 109 10.49 -2.33 -0.66
CA TRP A 109 9.04 -2.17 -0.53
C TRP A 109 8.50 -1.06 -1.46
N LEU A 110 9.16 0.10 -1.51
CA LEU A 110 8.80 1.20 -2.41
C LEU A 110 9.01 0.86 -3.89
N LEU A 111 9.94 -0.04 -4.19
CA LEU A 111 10.13 -0.63 -5.52
C LEU A 111 9.11 -1.72 -5.89
N ARG A 112 8.18 -2.06 -4.97
CA ARG A 112 7.12 -3.06 -5.18
C ARG A 112 7.66 -4.46 -5.43
N ASN A 113 8.81 -4.80 -4.83
CA ASN A 113 9.38 -6.14 -4.96
C ASN A 113 8.47 -7.22 -4.36
N ASP A 114 8.69 -8.48 -4.74
CA ASP A 114 8.02 -9.65 -4.17
C ASP A 114 6.48 -9.55 -4.26
N LYS A 115 5.77 -9.66 -3.13
CA LYS A 115 4.30 -9.64 -3.04
C LYS A 115 3.77 -8.36 -2.37
N VAL A 116 4.48 -7.25 -2.54
CA VAL A 116 4.09 -5.95 -1.99
C VAL A 116 2.71 -5.52 -2.52
N ASP A 117 2.44 -5.78 -3.80
CA ASP A 117 1.17 -5.43 -4.43
C ASP A 117 0.00 -6.26 -3.87
N ASP A 118 0.23 -7.53 -3.55
CA ASP A 118 -0.75 -8.39 -2.85
C ASP A 118 -1.07 -7.88 -1.44
N LYS A 119 -0.17 -7.08 -0.86
CA LYS A 119 -0.31 -6.44 0.45
C LYS A 119 -0.85 -5.00 0.38
N GLY A 120 -1.36 -4.59 -0.79
CA GLY A 120 -1.95 -3.26 -0.99
C GLY A 120 -0.97 -2.21 -1.53
N GLY A 121 0.22 -2.63 -1.97
CA GLY A 121 1.24 -1.77 -2.55
C GLY A 121 1.94 -0.88 -1.51
N PRO A 122 2.83 0.02 -1.97
CA PRO A 122 3.52 0.98 -1.10
C PRO A 122 2.59 2.14 -0.73
N THR A 123 1.78 1.98 0.31
CA THR A 123 0.86 3.01 0.82
C THR A 123 1.07 3.23 2.31
N LEU A 124 0.64 4.38 2.83
CA LEU A 124 0.65 4.61 4.27
C LEU A 124 -0.26 3.62 5.01
N THR A 125 -1.35 3.15 4.40
CA THR A 125 -2.20 2.14 5.05
C THR A 125 -1.59 0.76 5.05
N SER A 126 -0.93 0.31 3.99
CA SER A 126 -0.20 -0.97 4.04
C SER A 126 0.91 -0.92 5.09
N LEU A 127 1.62 0.21 5.21
CA LEU A 127 2.59 0.44 6.28
C LEU A 127 1.95 0.39 7.68
N LYS A 128 0.84 1.10 7.90
CA LYS A 128 0.12 1.08 9.19
C LYS A 128 -0.39 -0.31 9.54
N ASN A 129 -0.95 -1.02 8.57
CA ASN A 129 -1.45 -2.37 8.77
C ASN A 129 -0.31 -3.32 9.15
N ALA A 130 0.81 -3.26 8.44
CA ALA A 130 2.01 -4.00 8.78
C ALA A 130 2.50 -3.65 10.20
N LEU A 131 2.55 -2.37 10.58
CA LEU A 131 2.93 -1.97 11.95
C LEU A 131 1.97 -2.52 13.02
N ARG A 132 0.66 -2.51 12.76
CA ARG A 132 -0.36 -3.08 13.66
C ARG A 132 -0.20 -4.60 13.82
N GLU A 133 0.05 -5.31 12.72
CA GLU A 133 0.33 -6.76 12.73
C GLU A 133 1.58 -7.10 13.55
N ASN A 134 2.56 -6.20 13.57
CA ASN A 134 3.82 -6.35 14.30
C ASN A 134 3.75 -5.90 15.76
N GLY A 135 2.57 -5.56 16.29
CA GLY A 135 2.40 -5.08 17.66
C GLY A 135 2.83 -3.63 17.88
N GLN A 136 3.30 -2.94 16.83
CA GLN A 136 3.72 -1.53 16.85
C GLN A 136 2.52 -0.59 16.68
N LYS A 137 1.43 -0.85 17.41
CA LYS A 137 0.15 -0.10 17.27
C LYS A 137 0.32 1.39 17.55
N ALA A 138 1.11 1.76 18.56
CA ALA A 138 1.38 3.16 18.89
C ALA A 138 2.04 3.91 17.72
N VAL A 139 3.01 3.27 17.05
CA VAL A 139 3.67 3.80 15.85
C VAL A 139 2.66 3.99 14.72
N ALA A 140 1.82 2.98 14.47
CA ALA A 140 0.82 3.01 13.41
C ALA A 140 -0.21 4.15 13.58
N GLU A 141 -0.67 4.41 14.81
CA GLU A 141 -1.64 5.49 15.07
C GLU A 141 -1.00 6.88 14.96
N ASN A 142 0.26 7.04 15.35
CA ASN A 142 0.93 8.34 15.30
C ASN A 142 1.33 8.78 13.88
N ILE A 143 1.46 7.85 12.93
CA ILE A 143 1.72 8.16 11.51
C ILE A 143 0.56 8.97 10.88
N MET A 144 -0.63 9.00 11.47
CA MET A 144 -1.82 9.71 10.96
C MET A 144 -1.75 11.25 10.97
N LYS A 145 -0.67 11.85 11.50
CA LYS A 145 -0.62 13.31 11.76
C LYS A 145 0.13 14.14 10.71
N PHE A 146 0.39 13.61 9.51
CA PHE A 146 1.15 14.31 8.47
C PHE A 146 0.38 14.42 7.15
#